data_AF-A0A924FE09-F1
#
_entry.id   AF-A0A924FE09-F1
#
_cell.length_a   1.000
_cell.length_b   1.000
_cell.length_c   1.000
_cell.angle_alpha   90.00
_cell.angle_beta   90.00
_cell.angle_gamma   90.00
#
_symmetry.space_group_name_H-M   'P 1'
#
loop_
_entity.id
_entity.type
_entity.pdbx_description
1 polymer ?
#
loop_
_entity_poly.entity_id
_entity_poly.type
_entity_poly.pdbx_seq_one_letter_code
_entity_poly.pdbx_strand_id
1 'polypeptide(L)'
;MYDPPRGYEQRYLNVFPKEYEVCVVGITPLSFNPDSLVNAELTYCKSDVMLIIRLDQEGVVSYNNIGGVAHNTSTPSRYLAEMKSGATGQPFWKAQLSGSVAGVIPPRIVVKQLLKDGILKGKMPPQTVIR
;
A
#
# COMPACT_ATOMS: atom_id res chain seq x y z
N MET A 1 6.50 -12.93 -9.74
CA MET A 1 5.56 -11.81 -9.87
C MET A 1 4.36 -12.16 -9.00
N TYR A 2 4.16 -11.45 -7.90
CA TYR A 2 3.10 -11.75 -6.93
C TYR A 2 1.80 -11.07 -7.38
N ASP A 3 0.75 -11.86 -7.64
CA ASP A 3 -0.58 -11.34 -7.95
C ASP A 3 -1.34 -11.05 -6.65
N PRO A 4 -1.80 -9.81 -6.43
CA PRO A 4 -2.57 -9.46 -5.25
C PRO A 4 -3.91 -10.22 -5.22
N PRO A 5 -4.43 -10.51 -4.01
CA PRO A 5 -5.69 -11.24 -3.87
C PRO A 5 -6.86 -10.47 -4.50
N ARG A 6 -7.86 -11.19 -5.02
CA ARG A 6 -9.06 -10.58 -5.63
C ARG A 6 -9.69 -9.53 -4.72
N GLY A 7 -10.02 -8.37 -5.31
CA GLY A 7 -10.63 -7.24 -4.60
C GLY A 7 -9.67 -6.44 -3.73
N TYR A 8 -8.36 -6.60 -3.92
CA TYR A 8 -7.35 -5.78 -3.24
C TYR A 8 -7.49 -4.29 -3.59
N GLU A 9 -7.70 -3.94 -4.88
CA GLU A 9 -7.93 -2.55 -5.28
C GLU A 9 -9.19 -1.98 -4.62
N GLN A 10 -10.28 -2.75 -4.62
CA GLN A 10 -11.58 -2.34 -4.09
C GLN A 10 -11.51 -1.96 -2.59
N ARG A 11 -10.57 -2.55 -1.86
CA ARG A 11 -10.37 -2.22 -0.44
C ARG A 11 -9.74 -0.85 -0.25
N TYR A 12 -8.94 -0.35 -1.20
CA TYR A 12 -8.43 1.02 -1.16
C TYR A 12 -9.55 2.05 -1.33
N LEU A 13 -10.58 1.73 -2.11
CA LEU A 13 -11.72 2.64 -2.33
C LEU A 13 -12.56 2.89 -1.06
N ASN A 14 -12.48 2.01 -0.06
CA ASN A 14 -13.40 2.02 1.10
C ASN A 14 -12.71 2.22 2.46
N VAL A 15 -11.40 2.49 2.46
CA VAL A 15 -10.60 2.52 3.70
C VAL A 15 -10.23 3.93 4.15
N PHE A 16 -10.26 4.91 3.26
CA PHE A 16 -9.90 6.28 3.57
C PHE A 16 -10.98 6.96 4.41
N PRO A 17 -10.61 7.95 5.24
CA PRO A 17 -11.58 8.80 5.91
C PRO A 17 -12.53 9.45 4.90
N LYS A 18 -13.78 9.71 5.29
CA LYS A 18 -14.84 10.23 4.41
C LYS A 18 -14.52 11.58 3.74
N GLU A 19 -13.54 12.30 4.28
CA GLU A 19 -13.05 13.57 3.75
C GLU A 19 -12.12 13.40 2.54
N TYR A 20 -11.73 12.15 2.21
CA TYR A 20 -10.83 11.82 1.13
C TYR A 20 -11.46 10.80 0.19
N GLU A 21 -11.30 11.04 -1.10
CA GLU A 21 -11.80 10.18 -2.16
C GLU A 21 -10.64 9.52 -2.91
N VAL A 22 -10.77 8.23 -3.19
CA VAL A 22 -9.84 7.51 -4.06
C VAL A 22 -10.54 7.31 -5.40
N CYS A 23 -10.09 8.03 -6.42
CA CYS A 23 -10.71 7.98 -7.75
C CYS A 23 -10.27 6.74 -8.55
N VAL A 24 -8.97 6.41 -8.53
CA VAL A 24 -8.39 5.30 -9.29
C VAL A 24 -7.41 4.53 -8.42
N VAL A 25 -7.40 3.20 -8.61
CA VAL A 25 -6.41 2.30 -8.00
C VAL A 25 -5.83 1.45 -9.12
N GLY A 26 -4.51 1.54 -9.29
CA GLY A 26 -3.78 0.77 -10.30
C GLY A 26 -2.79 -0.18 -9.66
N ILE A 27 -2.79 -1.43 -10.11
CA ILE A 27 -1.75 -2.41 -9.78
C ILE A 27 -0.95 -2.63 -11.05
N THR A 28 0.26 -2.09 -11.05
CA THR A 28 1.13 -2.16 -12.22
C THR A 28 2.32 -3.04 -11.87
N PRO A 29 2.72 -3.97 -12.75
CA PRO A 29 4.07 -4.53 -12.66
C PRO A 29 5.07 -3.38 -12.69
N LEU A 30 6.27 -3.57 -12.13
CA LEU A 30 7.40 -2.65 -12.31
C LEU A 30 7.64 -2.44 -13.82
N SER A 31 6.98 -1.43 -14.41
CA SER A 31 7.14 -1.09 -15.81
C SER A 31 8.28 -0.08 -15.95
N PHE A 32 8.86 0.01 -17.13
CA PHE A 32 9.95 0.95 -17.41
C PHE A 32 9.48 2.41 -17.48
N ASN A 33 8.17 2.69 -17.46
CA ASN A 33 7.64 4.06 -17.53
C ASN A 33 6.33 4.27 -16.74
N PRO A 34 6.32 3.97 -15.43
CA PRO A 34 5.10 3.98 -14.61
C PRO A 34 4.56 5.40 -14.43
N ASP A 35 5.43 6.41 -14.46
CA ASP A 35 5.06 7.81 -14.23
C ASP A 35 4.17 8.36 -15.35
N SER A 36 4.33 7.90 -16.60
CA SER A 36 3.50 8.34 -17.73
C SER A 36 2.04 7.86 -17.62
N LEU A 37 1.82 6.59 -17.24
CA LEU A 37 0.50 6.01 -17.02
C LEU A 37 -0.18 6.66 -15.82
N VAL A 38 0.59 6.83 -14.75
CA VAL A 38 0.16 7.53 -13.54
C VAL A 38 -0.31 8.96 -13.84
N ASN A 39 0.44 9.73 -14.63
CA ASN A 39 0.11 11.12 -14.92
C ASN A 39 -1.17 11.25 -15.76
N ALA A 40 -1.43 10.29 -16.66
CA ALA A 40 -2.68 10.22 -17.41
C ALA A 40 -3.88 9.99 -16.47
N GLU A 41 -3.77 9.05 -15.52
CA GLU A 41 -4.82 8.76 -14.54
C GLU A 41 -5.05 9.93 -13.57
N LEU A 42 -3.98 10.59 -13.10
CA LEU A 42 -4.08 11.78 -12.25
C LEU A 42 -4.81 12.93 -12.94
N THR A 43 -4.55 13.11 -14.24
CA THR A 43 -5.22 14.14 -15.06
C THR A 43 -6.69 13.79 -15.28
N TYR A 44 -7.00 12.52 -15.56
CA TYR A 44 -8.37 12.04 -15.74
C TYR A 44 -9.22 12.26 -14.48
N CYS A 45 -8.66 11.92 -13.32
CA CYS A 45 -9.33 12.06 -12.03
C CYS A 45 -9.26 13.46 -11.41
N LYS A 46 -8.52 14.40 -12.01
CA LYS A 46 -8.19 15.71 -11.42
C LYS A 46 -7.72 15.58 -9.96
N SER A 47 -6.90 14.58 -9.67
CA SER A 47 -6.48 14.28 -8.31
C SER A 47 -5.33 15.19 -7.88
N ASP A 48 -5.41 15.74 -6.67
CA ASP A 48 -4.35 16.60 -6.12
C ASP A 48 -3.09 15.83 -5.72
N VAL A 49 -3.23 14.53 -5.42
CA VAL A 49 -2.19 13.71 -4.80
C VAL A 49 -2.20 12.28 -5.31
N MET A 50 -1.03 11.66 -5.33
CA MET A 50 -0.85 10.25 -5.63
C MET A 50 -0.18 9.53 -4.46
N LEU A 51 -0.68 8.33 -4.13
CA LEU A 51 -0.01 7.37 -3.24
C LEU A 51 0.62 6.24 -4.07
N ILE A 52 1.95 6.11 -3.99
CA ILE A 52 2.71 5.01 -4.58
C ILE A 52 3.14 4.07 -3.46
N ILE A 53 2.96 2.76 -3.66
CA ILE A 53 3.45 1.73 -2.73
C ILE A 53 4.29 0.74 -3.53
N ARG A 54 5.53 0.54 -3.10
CA ARG A 54 6.48 -0.37 -3.72
C ARG A 54 6.93 -1.41 -2.72
N LEU A 55 6.96 -2.67 -3.14
CA LEU A 55 7.61 -3.72 -2.38
C LEU A 55 9.12 -3.49 -2.43
N ASP A 56 9.75 -3.41 -1.26
CA ASP A 56 11.19 -3.20 -1.08
C ASP A 56 11.89 -4.51 -0.73
N GLN A 57 11.30 -5.27 0.19
CA GLN A 57 11.79 -6.60 0.54
C GLN A 57 10.64 -7.58 0.71
N GLU A 58 10.73 -8.73 0.04
CA GLU A 58 9.81 -9.85 0.26
C GLU A 58 9.99 -10.45 1.66
N GLY A 59 8.86 -10.82 2.28
CA GLY A 59 8.86 -11.57 3.53
C GLY A 59 9.34 -12.99 3.30
N VAL A 60 10.00 -13.56 4.31
CA VAL A 60 10.59 -14.91 4.24
C VAL A 60 10.12 -15.72 5.43
N VAL A 61 9.75 -16.98 5.19
CA VAL A 61 9.61 -17.99 6.25
C VAL A 61 10.82 -18.91 6.20
N SER A 62 11.57 -18.97 7.29
CA SER A 62 12.66 -19.92 7.46
C SER A 62 12.22 -21.05 8.37
N TYR A 63 12.56 -22.26 7.97
CA TYR A 63 12.30 -23.49 8.73
C TYR A 63 13.63 -24.05 9.21
N ASN A 64 13.80 -24.11 10.52
CA ASN A 64 15.06 -24.48 11.15
C ASN A 64 14.79 -25.64 12.10
N ASN A 65 15.55 -26.73 12.01
CA ASN A 65 15.49 -27.81 13.00
C ASN A 65 16.67 -27.68 13.96
N ILE A 66 16.40 -27.31 15.22
CA ILE A 66 17.41 -27.19 16.27
C ILE A 66 17.13 -28.30 17.29
N GLY A 67 18.04 -29.28 17.40
CA GLY A 67 17.90 -30.39 18.34
C GLY A 67 16.70 -31.32 18.08
N GLY A 68 16.25 -31.44 16.82
CA GLY A 68 15.08 -32.26 16.45
C GLY A 68 13.72 -31.56 16.64
N VAL A 69 13.72 -30.29 17.07
CA VAL A 69 12.51 -29.47 17.17
C VAL A 69 12.43 -28.50 15.99
N ALA A 70 11.29 -28.49 15.31
CA ALA A 70 11.01 -27.58 14.21
C ALA A 70 10.70 -26.17 14.75
N HIS A 71 11.50 -25.19 14.33
CA HIS A 71 11.31 -23.77 14.57
C HIS A 71 11.02 -23.05 13.26
N ASN A 72 9.98 -22.23 13.27
CA ASN A 72 9.61 -21.37 12.15
C ASN A 72 9.91 -19.92 12.54
N THR A 73 10.75 -19.23 11.78
CA THR A 73 10.92 -17.78 11.88
C THR A 73 10.33 -17.13 10.65
N SER A 74 9.58 -16.05 10.85
CA SER A 74 8.95 -15.31 9.76
C SER A 74 9.38 -13.84 9.79
N THR A 75 9.94 -13.36 8.69
CA THR A 75 10.21 -11.94 8.47
C THR A 75 9.10 -11.35 7.60
N PRO A 76 8.44 -10.25 8.03
CA PRO A 76 7.42 -9.61 7.22
C PRO A 76 8.01 -8.92 5.99
N SER A 77 7.20 -8.78 4.94
CA SER A 77 7.59 -7.98 3.78
C SER A 77 7.71 -6.50 4.14
N ARG A 78 8.64 -5.79 3.52
CA ARG A 78 8.81 -4.33 3.67
C ARG A 78 8.39 -3.59 2.41
N TYR A 79 7.73 -2.46 2.59
CA TYR A 79 7.24 -1.60 1.52
C TYR A 79 7.71 -0.17 1.71
N LEU A 80 8.00 0.50 0.61
CA LEU A 80 8.19 1.94 0.55
C LEU A 80 6.91 2.58 0.03
N ALA A 81 6.32 3.45 0.84
CA ALA A 81 5.17 4.26 0.47
C ALA A 81 5.62 5.71 0.24
N GLU A 82 5.09 6.35 -0.79
CA GLU A 82 5.40 7.74 -1.16
C GLU A 82 4.13 8.46 -1.58
N MET A 83 3.92 9.67 -1.06
CA MET A 83 2.88 10.59 -1.55
C MET A 83 3.52 11.69 -2.38
N LYS A 84 2.96 11.93 -3.56
CA LYS A 84 3.39 12.98 -4.49
C LYS A 84 2.27 13.96 -4.77
N SER A 85 2.63 15.23 -4.98
CA SER A 85 1.71 16.22 -5.54
C SER A 85 1.43 15.88 -6.99
N GLY A 86 0.15 15.84 -7.39
CA GLY A 86 -0.24 15.70 -8.80
C GLY A 86 0.18 16.91 -9.64
N ALA A 87 0.28 18.10 -9.04
CA ALA A 87 0.65 19.33 -9.73
C ALA A 87 2.16 19.43 -10.03
N THR A 88 3.02 18.99 -9.10
CA THR A 88 4.48 19.17 -9.24
C THR A 88 5.25 17.86 -9.43
N GLY A 89 4.60 16.71 -9.20
CA GLY A 89 5.27 15.41 -9.14
C GLY A 89 6.21 15.23 -7.95
N GLN A 90 6.37 16.24 -7.09
CA GLN A 90 7.32 16.19 -5.99
C GLN A 90 6.78 15.37 -4.82
N PRO A 91 7.61 14.50 -4.22
CA PRO A 91 7.22 13.76 -3.04
C PRO A 91 7.19 14.66 -1.81
N PHE A 92 6.12 14.58 -1.02
CA PHE A 92 5.97 15.34 0.22
C PHE A 92 5.83 14.46 1.46
N TRP A 93 5.63 13.15 1.30
CA TRP A 93 5.65 12.19 2.39
C TRP A 93 6.21 10.85 1.92
N LYS A 94 6.95 10.18 2.80
CA LYS A 94 7.52 8.85 2.59
C LYS A 94 7.45 8.04 3.89
N ALA A 95 7.19 6.75 3.78
CA ALA A 95 7.25 5.83 4.91
C ALA A 95 7.73 4.44 4.50
N GLN A 96 8.40 3.75 5.41
CA GLN A 96 8.64 2.32 5.31
C GLN A 96 7.57 1.58 6.12
N LEU A 97 6.87 0.64 5.48
CA LEU A 97 5.76 -0.09 6.06
C LEU A 97 6.07 -1.59 6.10
N SER A 98 5.61 -2.26 7.15
CA SER A 98 5.68 -3.71 7.25
C SER A 98 4.33 -4.33 6.88
N GLY A 99 4.33 -5.25 5.93
CA GLY A 99 3.14 -5.99 5.52
C GLY A 99 3.11 -7.42 6.05
N SER A 100 2.30 -8.25 5.41
CA SER A 100 2.32 -9.69 5.68
C SER A 100 3.58 -10.36 5.09
N VAL A 101 3.87 -11.57 5.55
CA VAL A 101 4.90 -12.43 4.93
C VAL A 101 4.54 -12.75 3.49
N ALA A 102 3.25 -12.85 3.18
CA ALA A 102 2.72 -13.21 1.86
C ALA A 102 2.80 -12.06 0.83
N GLY A 103 3.68 -11.07 0.97
CA GLY A 103 3.83 -10.05 -0.08
C GLY A 103 2.63 -9.14 -0.31
N VAL A 104 1.73 -9.01 0.68
CA VAL A 104 0.62 -8.03 0.65
C VAL A 104 0.65 -7.11 1.86
N ILE A 105 0.59 -5.80 1.61
CA ILE A 105 0.31 -4.81 2.63
C ILE A 105 -1.19 -4.48 2.68
N PRO A 106 -1.88 -4.65 3.82
CA PRO A 106 -3.29 -4.30 3.93
C PRO A 106 -3.49 -2.77 3.79
N PRO A 107 -4.50 -2.30 3.01
CA PRO A 107 -4.74 -0.86 2.81
C PRO A 107 -4.91 -0.08 4.12
N ARG A 108 -5.53 -0.71 5.13
CA ARG A 108 -5.69 -0.13 6.48
C ARG A 108 -4.38 0.18 7.17
N ILE A 109 -3.31 -0.58 6.95
CA ILE A 109 -1.99 -0.28 7.53
C ILE A 109 -1.45 1.01 6.92
N VAL A 110 -1.63 1.19 5.62
CA VAL A 110 -1.20 2.40 4.90
C VAL A 110 -1.98 3.62 5.38
N VAL A 111 -3.31 3.55 5.42
CA VAL A 111 -4.15 4.67 5.87
C VAL A 111 -3.91 5.00 7.35
N LYS A 112 -3.70 3.99 8.21
CA LYS A 112 -3.29 4.22 9.61
C LYS A 112 -2.00 5.01 9.71
N GLN A 113 -1.00 4.67 8.90
CA GLN A 113 0.27 5.40 8.91
C GLN A 113 0.08 6.85 8.45
N LEU A 114 -0.68 7.07 7.38
CA LEU A 114 -0.98 8.42 6.89
C LEU A 114 -1.72 9.29 7.93
N LEU A 115 -2.65 8.70 8.69
CA LEU A 115 -3.32 9.38 9.81
C LEU A 115 -2.37 9.68 10.96
N LYS A 116 -1.53 8.70 11.33
CA LYS A 116 -0.54 8.84 12.40
C LYS A 116 0.45 9.97 12.11
N ASP A 117 0.85 10.10 10.84
CA ASP A 117 1.82 11.11 10.39
C ASP A 117 1.16 12.47 10.09
N GLY A 118 -0.16 12.59 10.27
CA GLY A 118 -0.90 13.84 10.04
C GLY A 118 -1.08 14.22 8.57
N ILE A 119 -0.79 13.30 7.63
CA ILE A 119 -1.02 13.50 6.20
C ILE A 119 -2.51 13.46 5.88
N LEU A 120 -3.23 12.54 6.51
CA LEU A 120 -4.69 12.49 6.50
C LEU A 120 -5.24 12.98 7.83
N LYS A 121 -6.46 13.51 7.80
CA LYS A 121 -7.26 13.86 8.97
C LYS A 121 -8.52 12.98 9.04
N GLY A 122 -9.26 13.06 10.13
CA GLY A 122 -10.52 12.33 10.28
C GLY A 122 -10.35 10.91 10.83
N LYS A 123 -11.34 10.04 10.56
CA LYS A 123 -11.40 8.67 11.08
C LYS A 123 -11.62 7.69 9.93
N MET A 124 -10.90 6.58 9.96
CA MET A 124 -11.17 5.48 9.03
C MET A 124 -12.59 4.93 9.24
N PRO A 125 -13.26 4.48 8.16
CA PRO A 125 -14.50 3.75 8.25
C PRO A 125 -14.34 2.49 9.13
N PRO A 126 -15.40 2.05 9.84
CA PRO A 126 -15.40 0.78 10.55
C PRO A 126 -15.09 -0.38 9.59
N GLN A 127 -14.53 -1.48 10.11
CA GLN A 127 -14.32 -2.68 9.30
C GLN A 127 -15.67 -3.32 9.01
N THR A 128 -16.13 -3.22 7.76
CA THR A 128 -17.23 -4.04 7.28
C THR A 128 -16.69 -5.48 7.16
N VAL A 129 -16.99 -6.31 8.16
CA VAL A 129 -16.81 -7.75 8.04
C VAL A 129 -17.95 -8.24 7.17
N ILE A 130 -17.71 -8.37 5.87
CA ILE A 130 -18.63 -9.13 5.01
C ILE A 130 -18.41 -10.59 5.43
N ARG A 131 -19.36 -11.12 6.20
CA ARG A 131 -19.44 -12.55 6.53
C ARG A 131 -19.99 -13.32 5.34
#